data_AF-A0A7S0A404-F1
#
_entry.id   AF-A0A7S0A404-F1
#
_cell.length_a   1.000
_cell.length_b   1.000
_cell.length_c   1.000
_cell.angle_alpha   90.00
_cell.angle_beta   90.00
_cell.angle_gamma   90.00
#
_symmetry.space_group_name_H-M   'P 1'
#
loop_
_entity.id
_entity.type
_entity.pdbx_description
1 polymer ?
#
loop_
_entity_poly.entity_id
_entity_poly.type
_entity_poly.pdbx_seq_one_letter_code
_entity_poly.pdbx_strand_id
1 'polypeptide(L)'
;RRSLAGLLFAAGPAAAGAEVGPAASEPSEEDIAALRGAFAAVRKIGDFPSKASVAEADARLTDSLGRWRARGAAAAPSEVSAILRKRAYVRLRGGNADAALSDLDAALDLCRAAGSSPSVEFEEMPKVLAGRADVLAEGRRWREALADYDQAAALLGEPLEDPGLLSGRAAVQQQLGRW
;
A
#
# COMPACT_ATOMS: atom_id res chain seq x y z
N ARG A 1 -47.41 -53.38 9.54
CA ARG A 1 -47.06 -53.09 10.95
C ARG A 1 -46.41 -51.70 10.98
N ARG A 2 -47.20 -50.61 10.85
CA ARG A 2 -47.57 -49.67 11.94
C ARG A 2 -46.48 -49.49 13.00
N SER A 3 -45.82 -48.33 12.98
CA SER A 3 -45.66 -47.51 14.18
C SER A 3 -45.76 -46.03 13.79
N LEU A 4 -46.72 -45.35 14.42
CA LEU A 4 -47.04 -43.93 14.36
C LEU A 4 -46.69 -43.37 15.74
N ALA A 5 -45.85 -42.34 15.79
CA ALA A 5 -45.78 -41.29 16.82
C ALA A 5 -44.76 -40.27 16.30
N GLY A 6 -45.04 -38.98 16.06
CA GLY A 6 -46.13 -38.15 16.52
C GLY A 6 -45.56 -37.00 17.35
N LEU A 7 -45.56 -35.79 16.75
CA LEU A 7 -45.51 -34.46 17.39
C LEU A 7 -44.15 -34.06 18.04
N LEU A 8 -43.68 -32.81 18.02
CA LEU A 8 -44.34 -31.51 18.05
C LEU A 8 -43.49 -30.42 17.37
N PHE A 9 -44.22 -29.47 16.77
CA PHE A 9 -43.78 -28.14 16.35
C PHE A 9 -43.25 -27.33 17.55
N ALA A 10 -42.12 -26.64 17.40
CA ALA A 10 -41.78 -25.49 18.23
C ALA A 10 -41.21 -24.39 17.33
N ALA A 11 -41.97 -23.31 17.21
CA ALA A 11 -41.60 -22.10 16.50
C ALA A 11 -40.90 -21.13 17.47
N GLY A 12 -39.80 -20.53 17.01
CA GLY A 12 -39.24 -19.25 17.49
C GLY A 12 -38.25 -19.32 18.67
N PRO A 13 -37.41 -18.29 18.87
CA PRO A 13 -37.49 -16.97 18.24
C PRO A 13 -36.32 -16.64 17.30
N ALA A 14 -36.59 -15.63 16.46
CA ALA A 14 -35.66 -14.88 15.65
C ALA A 14 -34.38 -14.54 16.42
N ALA A 15 -33.26 -15.09 15.97
CA ALA A 15 -31.95 -14.58 16.33
C ALA A 15 -31.76 -13.26 15.56
N ALA A 16 -32.00 -12.19 16.30
CA ALA A 16 -31.35 -10.89 16.24
C ALA A 16 -30.69 -10.54 14.89
N GLY A 17 -31.26 -9.52 14.26
CA GLY A 17 -30.58 -8.77 13.22
C GLY A 17 -29.15 -8.50 13.67
N ALA A 18 -28.20 -9.08 12.94
CA ALA A 18 -26.87 -8.55 12.88
C ALA A 18 -27.06 -7.11 12.41
N GLU A 19 -26.90 -6.16 13.33
CA GLU A 19 -26.74 -4.77 12.98
C GLU A 19 -25.66 -4.72 11.91
N VAL A 20 -26.09 -4.45 10.68
CA VAL A 20 -25.21 -3.99 9.63
C VAL A 20 -24.67 -2.68 10.17
N GLY A 21 -23.51 -2.75 10.83
CA GLY A 21 -22.78 -1.59 11.29
C GLY A 21 -22.70 -0.56 10.16
N PRO A 22 -22.67 0.75 10.50
CA PRO A 22 -22.86 1.81 9.53
C PRO A 22 -22.00 1.53 8.30
N ALA A 23 -22.67 1.44 7.15
CA ALA A 23 -22.03 1.25 5.86
C ALA A 23 -20.77 2.11 5.82
N ALA A 24 -19.63 1.46 5.57
CA ALA A 24 -18.32 2.08 5.40
C ALA A 24 -18.48 3.43 4.71
N SER A 25 -18.48 4.52 5.48
CA SER A 25 -18.95 5.80 4.95
C SER A 25 -17.97 6.23 3.89
N GLU A 26 -18.42 6.45 2.67
CA GLU A 26 -17.55 6.85 1.54
C GLU A 26 -16.61 8.01 1.96
N PRO A 27 -15.39 8.10 1.39
CA PRO A 27 -14.48 9.19 1.68
C PRO A 27 -15.17 10.52 1.44
N SER A 28 -15.11 11.42 2.42
CA SER A 28 -15.72 12.74 2.28
C SER A 28 -15.03 13.52 1.16
N GLU A 29 -15.72 14.50 0.58
CA GLU A 29 -15.10 15.38 -0.42
C GLU A 29 -13.85 16.08 0.14
N GLU A 30 -13.87 16.41 1.44
CA GLU A 30 -12.72 16.96 2.15
C GLU A 30 -11.54 15.98 2.19
N ASP A 31 -11.77 14.70 2.48
CA ASP A 31 -10.72 13.68 2.51
C ASP A 31 -10.09 13.48 1.12
N ILE A 32 -10.93 13.46 0.08
CA ILE A 32 -10.48 13.35 -1.31
C ILE A 32 -9.67 14.60 -1.70
N ALA A 33 -10.14 15.79 -1.35
CA ALA A 33 -9.43 17.04 -1.62
C ALA A 33 -8.08 17.11 -0.89
N ALA A 34 -8.03 16.69 0.38
CA ALA A 34 -6.81 16.61 1.16
C ALA A 34 -5.79 15.66 0.53
N LEU A 35 -6.22 14.45 0.13
CA LEU A 35 -5.35 13.48 -0.53
C LEU A 35 -4.81 14.00 -1.87
N ARG A 36 -5.67 14.61 -2.69
CA ARG A 36 -5.26 15.24 -3.96
C ARG A 36 -4.24 16.36 -3.72
N GLY A 37 -4.45 17.17 -2.69
CA GLY A 37 -3.52 18.22 -2.26
C GLY A 37 -2.17 17.66 -1.81
N ALA A 38 -2.17 16.55 -1.05
CA ALA A 38 -0.94 15.86 -0.65
C ALA A 38 -0.17 15.35 -1.87
N PHE A 39 -0.83 14.67 -2.82
CA PHE A 39 -0.18 14.18 -4.03
C PHE A 39 0.27 15.32 -4.98
N ALA A 40 -0.41 16.46 -4.96
CA ALA A 40 0.06 17.66 -5.65
C ALA A 40 1.35 18.21 -5.02
N ALA A 41 1.47 18.17 -3.69
CA ALA A 41 2.70 18.56 -2.99
C ALA A 41 3.88 17.66 -3.38
N VAL A 42 3.66 16.34 -3.45
CA VAL A 42 4.70 15.39 -3.88
C VAL A 42 5.20 15.72 -5.29
N ARG A 43 4.31 16.04 -6.23
CA ARG A 43 4.70 16.39 -7.60
C ARG A 43 5.58 17.65 -7.68
N LYS A 44 5.50 18.55 -6.68
CA LYS A 44 6.31 19.77 -6.62
C LYS A 44 7.73 19.56 -6.09
N ILE A 45 8.03 18.40 -5.48
CA ILE A 45 9.36 18.08 -4.93
C ILE A 45 10.42 18.05 -6.04
N GLY A 46 10.05 17.65 -7.26
CA GLY A 46 10.93 17.64 -8.43
C GLY A 46 12.23 16.85 -8.23
N ASP A 47 13.25 17.15 -9.04
CA ASP A 47 14.56 16.49 -8.97
C ASP A 47 15.49 17.14 -7.92
N PHE A 48 15.23 18.39 -7.55
CA PHE A 48 16.03 19.17 -6.60
C PHE A 48 15.17 19.72 -5.47
N PRO A 49 14.78 18.88 -4.50
CA PRO A 49 13.86 19.27 -3.47
C PRO A 49 14.50 20.18 -2.43
N SER A 50 13.77 21.22 -2.06
CA SER A 50 14.08 21.99 -0.85
C SER A 50 13.66 21.23 0.40
N LYS A 51 14.33 21.46 1.53
CA LYS A 51 13.90 20.92 2.83
C LYS A 51 12.45 21.30 3.16
N ALA A 52 12.05 22.53 2.81
CA ALA A 52 10.69 23.02 3.04
C ALA A 52 9.65 22.24 2.22
N SER A 53 9.89 22.00 0.93
CA SER A 53 8.96 21.28 0.06
C SER A 53 8.82 19.80 0.45
N VAL A 54 9.91 19.18 0.93
CA VAL A 54 9.87 17.82 1.48
C VAL A 54 9.02 17.77 2.75
N ALA A 55 9.30 18.68 3.71
CA ALA A 55 8.57 18.74 4.97
C ALA A 55 7.07 19.01 4.78
N GLU A 56 6.72 19.93 3.87
CA GLU A 56 5.33 20.23 3.52
C GLU A 56 4.60 19.00 2.94
N ALA A 57 5.24 18.28 2.02
CA ALA A 57 4.65 17.09 1.42
C ALA A 57 4.52 15.94 2.42
N ASP A 58 5.54 15.71 3.27
CA ASP A 58 5.50 14.67 4.31
C ASP A 58 4.40 14.96 5.35
N ALA A 59 4.24 16.22 5.76
CA ALA A 59 3.18 16.63 6.67
C ALA A 59 1.79 16.35 6.06
N ARG A 60 1.54 16.79 4.82
CA ARG A 60 0.26 16.55 4.14
C ARG A 60 -0.07 15.07 3.95
N LEU A 61 0.95 14.25 3.63
CA LEU A 61 0.77 12.81 3.51
C LEU A 61 0.52 12.15 4.86
N THR A 62 1.15 12.65 5.93
CA THR A 62 0.93 12.15 7.29
C THR A 62 -0.49 12.47 7.76
N ASP A 63 -0.97 13.70 7.54
CA ASP A 63 -2.34 14.09 7.85
C ASP A 63 -3.35 13.27 7.05
N SER A 64 -3.10 13.09 5.75
CA SER A 64 -3.94 12.24 4.89
C SER A 64 -3.96 10.82 5.42
N LEU A 65 -2.80 10.22 5.69
CA LEU A 65 -2.72 8.86 6.22
C LEU A 65 -3.49 8.71 7.54
N GLY A 66 -3.44 9.72 8.41
CA GLY A 66 -4.22 9.75 9.65
C GLY A 66 -5.73 9.70 9.39
N ARG A 67 -6.24 10.53 8.48
CA ARG A 67 -7.65 10.54 8.07
C ARG A 67 -8.07 9.20 7.46
N TRP A 68 -7.26 8.65 6.56
CA TRP A 68 -7.52 7.37 5.92
C TRP A 68 -7.50 6.20 6.91
N ARG A 69 -6.58 6.18 7.88
CA ARG A 69 -6.56 5.15 8.93
C ARG A 69 -7.71 5.28 9.93
N ALA A 70 -8.16 6.49 10.24
CA ALA A 70 -9.30 6.72 11.13
C ALA A 70 -10.60 6.12 10.58
N ARG A 71 -10.68 5.87 9.27
CA ARG A 71 -11.80 5.18 8.61
C ARG A 71 -11.79 3.66 8.85
N GLY A 72 -10.70 3.10 9.38
CA GLY A 72 -10.60 1.68 9.71
C GLY A 72 -10.84 0.77 8.49
N ALA A 73 -11.75 -0.20 8.63
CA ALA A 73 -12.09 -1.16 7.57
C ALA A 73 -12.74 -0.51 6.32
N ALA A 74 -13.16 0.76 6.40
CA ALA A 74 -13.73 1.50 5.28
C ALA A 74 -12.68 2.15 4.35
N ALA A 75 -11.39 2.11 4.70
CA ALA A 75 -10.32 2.53 3.81
C ALA A 75 -9.85 1.34 2.97
N ALA A 76 -9.76 1.52 1.65
CA ALA A 76 -9.22 0.46 0.81
C ALA A 76 -7.74 0.26 1.17
N PRO A 77 -7.26 -0.99 1.39
CA PRO A 77 -5.86 -1.26 1.63
C PRO A 77 -4.94 -0.67 0.53
N SER A 78 -5.40 -0.64 -0.72
CA SER A 78 -4.69 -0.02 -1.84
C SER A 78 -4.46 1.48 -1.66
N GLU A 79 -5.42 2.23 -1.12
CA GLU A 79 -5.30 3.67 -0.89
C GLU A 79 -4.30 3.96 0.23
N VAL A 80 -4.39 3.21 1.34
CA VAL A 80 -3.46 3.34 2.47
C VAL A 80 -2.04 2.98 2.04
N SER A 81 -1.87 1.89 1.29
CA SER A 81 -0.56 1.49 0.73
C SER A 81 -0.01 2.52 -0.26
N ALA A 82 -0.85 3.12 -1.10
CA ALA A 82 -0.43 4.18 -2.02
C ALA A 82 0.06 5.44 -1.28
N ILE A 83 -0.65 5.84 -0.21
CA ILE A 83 -0.22 6.98 0.63
C ILE A 83 1.12 6.68 1.29
N LEU A 84 1.27 5.50 1.91
CA LEU A 84 2.52 5.07 2.54
C LEU A 84 3.69 5.07 1.56
N ARG A 85 3.50 4.49 0.37
CA ARG A 85 4.52 4.48 -0.69
C ARG A 85 4.92 5.89 -1.13
N LYS A 86 3.95 6.80 -1.30
CA LYS A 86 4.24 8.20 -1.65
C LYS A 86 4.97 8.90 -0.52
N ARG A 87 4.63 8.63 0.74
CA ARG A 87 5.31 9.20 1.90
C ARG A 87 6.74 8.69 2.04
N ALA A 88 6.95 7.41 1.80
CA ALA A 88 8.28 6.81 1.74
C ALA A 88 9.16 7.49 0.69
N TYR A 89 8.62 7.72 -0.51
CA TYR A 89 9.33 8.48 -1.56
C TYR A 89 9.74 9.87 -1.06
N VAL A 90 8.83 10.63 -0.45
CA VAL A 90 9.14 11.97 0.08
C VAL A 90 10.23 11.91 1.15
N ARG A 91 10.15 10.94 2.06
CA ARG A 91 11.11 10.75 3.16
C ARG A 91 12.49 10.35 2.66
N LEU A 92 12.56 9.49 1.65
CA LEU A 92 13.82 9.16 0.98
C LEU A 92 14.46 10.40 0.37
N ARG A 93 13.68 11.24 -0.34
CA ARG A 93 14.16 12.51 -0.90
C ARG A 93 14.58 13.53 0.18
N GLY A 94 14.05 13.39 1.39
CA GLY A 94 14.48 14.12 2.58
C GLY A 94 15.71 13.56 3.30
N GLY A 95 16.27 12.45 2.82
CA GLY A 95 17.40 11.75 3.44
C GLY A 95 17.02 10.87 4.64
N ASN A 96 15.73 10.61 4.85
CA ASN A 96 15.24 9.75 5.94
C ASN A 96 14.87 8.36 5.42
N ALA A 97 15.91 7.58 5.08
CA ALA A 97 15.76 6.24 4.51
C ALA A 97 15.08 5.26 5.48
N ASP A 98 15.36 5.34 6.78
CA ASP A 98 14.75 4.43 7.77
C ASP A 98 13.24 4.63 7.89
N ALA A 99 12.76 5.89 7.92
CA ALA A 99 11.33 6.16 7.93
C ALA A 99 10.66 5.79 6.59
N ALA A 100 11.39 5.88 5.48
CA ALA A 100 10.91 5.41 4.19
C ALA A 100 10.74 3.88 4.15
N LEU A 101 11.73 3.13 4.66
CA LEU A 101 11.63 1.67 4.79
C LEU A 101 10.47 1.27 5.69
N SER A 102 10.32 1.92 6.85
CA SER A 102 9.21 1.65 7.77
C SER A 102 7.84 1.84 7.12
N ASP A 103 7.67 2.87 6.27
CA ASP A 103 6.44 3.09 5.54
C ASP A 103 6.17 2.00 4.49
N LEU A 104 7.21 1.55 3.80
CA LEU A 104 7.10 0.54 2.74
C LEU A 104 6.86 -0.85 3.33
N ASP A 105 7.49 -1.18 4.45
CA ASP A 105 7.20 -2.42 5.18
C ASP A 105 5.75 -2.44 5.68
N ALA A 106 5.25 -1.33 6.24
CA ALA A 106 3.85 -1.21 6.62
C ALA A 106 2.89 -1.35 5.41
N ALA A 107 3.27 -0.82 4.24
CA ALA A 107 2.49 -0.98 3.01
C ALA A 107 2.49 -2.43 2.51
N LEU A 108 3.61 -3.15 2.61
CA LEU A 108 3.70 -4.57 2.27
C LEU A 108 2.87 -5.44 3.21
N ASP A 109 2.87 -5.14 4.50
CA ASP A 109 2.04 -5.86 5.47
C ASP A 109 0.56 -5.67 5.19
N LEU A 110 0.15 -4.46 4.80
CA LEU A 110 -1.21 -4.19 4.31
C LEU A 110 -1.52 -4.97 3.02
N CYS A 111 -0.58 -5.00 2.07
CA CYS A 111 -0.76 -5.77 0.84
C CYS A 111 -0.94 -7.27 1.11
N ARG A 112 -0.14 -7.86 1.99
CA ARG A 112 -0.25 -9.26 2.40
C ARG A 112 -1.55 -9.54 3.15
N ALA A 113 -1.95 -8.64 4.05
CA ALA A 113 -3.16 -8.80 4.85
C ALA A 113 -4.43 -8.67 4.01
N ALA A 114 -4.41 -7.90 2.92
CA ALA A 114 -5.53 -7.76 2.00
C ALA A 114 -5.81 -9.04 1.16
N GLY A 115 -4.94 -10.05 1.25
CA GLY A 115 -5.06 -11.32 0.53
C GLY A 115 -4.95 -11.16 -0.99
N SER A 116 -5.43 -12.15 -1.74
CA SER A 116 -5.42 -12.17 -3.21
C SER A 116 -6.43 -11.22 -3.86
N SER A 117 -6.68 -10.05 -3.25
CA SER A 117 -7.41 -8.99 -3.93
C SER A 117 -6.60 -8.57 -5.16
N PRO A 118 -7.11 -8.77 -6.39
CA PRO A 118 -6.29 -8.57 -7.58
C PRO A 118 -5.71 -7.15 -7.69
N SER A 119 -6.45 -6.13 -7.24
CA SER A 119 -5.95 -4.75 -7.24
C SER A 119 -4.78 -4.55 -6.28
N VAL A 120 -4.78 -5.21 -5.12
CA VAL A 120 -3.68 -5.09 -4.17
C VAL A 120 -2.50 -5.95 -4.60
N GLU A 121 -2.76 -7.15 -5.11
CA GLU A 121 -1.74 -8.11 -5.54
C GLU A 121 -1.02 -7.69 -6.83
N PHE A 122 -1.76 -7.29 -7.86
CA PHE A 122 -1.19 -7.01 -9.18
C PHE A 122 -0.95 -5.53 -9.44
N GLU A 123 -1.63 -4.60 -8.77
CA GLU A 123 -1.43 -3.16 -9.01
C GLU A 123 -0.57 -2.47 -7.96
N GLU A 124 -0.79 -2.71 -6.66
CA GLU A 124 -0.08 -1.97 -5.61
C GLU A 124 1.15 -2.70 -5.06
N MET A 125 1.08 -4.00 -4.77
CA MET A 125 2.21 -4.74 -4.19
C MET A 125 3.50 -4.65 -5.03
N PRO A 126 3.49 -4.76 -6.37
CA PRO A 126 4.70 -4.59 -7.18
C PRO A 126 5.31 -3.19 -7.03
N LYS A 127 4.48 -2.14 -6.98
CA LYS A 127 4.94 -0.75 -6.80
C LYS A 127 5.55 -0.53 -5.42
N VAL A 128 5.00 -1.17 -4.39
CA VAL A 128 5.54 -1.09 -3.02
C VAL A 128 6.88 -1.82 -2.93
N LEU A 129 6.98 -3.02 -3.50
CA LEU A 129 8.23 -3.79 -3.58
C LEU A 129 9.31 -3.01 -4.33
N ALA A 130 9.01 -2.44 -5.50
CA ALA A 130 9.94 -1.62 -6.25
C ALA A 130 10.39 -0.39 -5.44
N GLY A 131 9.46 0.29 -4.75
CA GLY A 131 9.80 1.41 -3.88
C GLY A 131 10.71 1.02 -2.71
N ARG A 132 10.52 -0.18 -2.13
CA ARG A 132 11.40 -0.71 -1.07
C ARG A 132 12.78 -1.05 -1.63
N ALA A 133 12.83 -1.65 -2.81
CA ALA A 133 14.05 -1.93 -3.52
C ALA A 133 14.86 -0.65 -3.78
N ASP A 134 14.22 0.45 -4.21
CA ASP A 134 14.88 1.75 -4.42
C ASP A 134 15.55 2.26 -3.13
N VAL A 135 14.85 2.21 -2.00
CA VAL A 135 15.39 2.66 -0.71
C VAL A 135 16.53 1.77 -0.23
N LEU A 136 16.40 0.45 -0.39
CA LEU A 136 17.45 -0.53 -0.06
C LEU A 136 18.69 -0.33 -0.93
N ALA A 137 18.50 -0.07 -2.21
CA ALA A 137 19.56 0.23 -3.17
C ALA A 137 20.33 1.50 -2.78
N GLU A 138 19.65 2.58 -2.40
CA GLU A 138 20.30 3.79 -1.88
C GLU A 138 21.17 3.50 -0.65
N GLY A 139 20.69 2.61 0.22
CA GLY A 139 21.44 2.08 1.38
C GLY A 139 22.51 1.04 1.06
N ARG A 140 22.80 0.77 -0.22
CA ARG A 140 23.71 -0.28 -0.73
C ARG A 140 23.38 -1.71 -0.28
N ARG A 141 22.12 -1.97 0.10
CA ARG A 141 21.60 -3.30 0.44
C ARG A 141 21.19 -4.05 -0.82
N TRP A 142 22.13 -4.19 -1.75
CA TRP A 142 21.90 -4.62 -3.13
C TRP A 142 21.21 -5.98 -3.25
N ARG A 143 21.56 -6.95 -2.39
CA ARG A 143 20.95 -8.29 -2.44
C ARG A 143 19.47 -8.28 -2.08
N GLU A 144 19.11 -7.48 -1.08
CA GLU A 144 17.73 -7.34 -0.63
C GLU A 144 16.91 -6.54 -1.64
N ALA A 145 17.50 -5.46 -2.18
CA ALA A 145 16.89 -4.70 -3.27
C ALA A 145 16.60 -5.57 -4.50
N LEU A 146 17.55 -6.43 -4.90
CA LEU A 146 17.35 -7.34 -6.03
C LEU A 146 16.21 -8.33 -5.77
N ALA A 147 16.14 -8.89 -4.56
CA ALA A 147 15.06 -9.81 -4.19
C ALA A 147 13.69 -9.14 -4.29
N ASP A 148 13.57 -7.88 -3.88
CA ASP A 148 12.34 -7.10 -3.98
C ASP A 148 11.97 -6.78 -5.44
N TYR A 149 12.92 -6.38 -6.28
CA TYR A 149 12.66 -6.18 -7.71
C TYR A 149 12.26 -7.49 -8.40
N ASP A 150 12.91 -8.61 -8.08
CA ASP A 150 12.58 -9.92 -8.65
C ASP A 150 11.16 -10.37 -8.21
N GLN A 151 10.78 -10.10 -6.96
CA GLN A 151 9.42 -10.39 -6.49
C GLN A 151 8.38 -9.49 -7.17
N ALA A 152 8.67 -8.20 -7.35
CA ALA A 152 7.80 -7.28 -8.08
C ALA A 152 7.62 -7.73 -9.53
N ALA A 153 8.71 -8.16 -10.18
CA ALA A 153 8.71 -8.70 -11.52
C ALA A 153 7.83 -9.95 -11.65
N ALA A 154 7.97 -10.89 -10.70
CA ALA A 154 7.20 -12.13 -10.70
C ALA A 154 5.68 -11.89 -10.59
N LEU A 155 5.26 -10.83 -9.88
CA LEU A 155 3.85 -10.48 -9.74
C LEU A 155 3.27 -9.83 -11.00
N LEU A 156 4.04 -9.00 -11.71
CA LEU A 156 3.58 -8.33 -12.93
C LEU A 156 3.57 -9.26 -14.15
N GLY A 157 4.38 -10.34 -14.11
CA GLY A 157 4.56 -11.23 -15.24
C GLY A 157 5.42 -10.62 -16.35
N GLU A 158 5.78 -11.44 -17.34
CA GLU A 158 6.55 -11.02 -18.50
C GLU A 158 5.64 -10.86 -19.74
N PRO A 159 5.88 -9.85 -20.59
CA PRO A 159 6.96 -8.86 -20.50
C PRO A 159 6.70 -7.77 -19.45
N LEU A 160 7.74 -7.41 -18.68
CA LEU A 160 7.69 -6.27 -17.76
C LEU A 160 7.64 -4.96 -18.55
N GLU A 161 6.51 -4.25 -18.48
CA GLU A 161 6.35 -2.95 -19.13
C GLU A 161 6.69 -1.75 -18.22
N ASP A 162 7.01 -1.98 -16.94
CA ASP A 162 7.40 -0.90 -16.01
C ASP A 162 8.88 -0.53 -16.18
N PRO A 163 9.20 0.63 -16.80
CA PRO A 163 10.58 1.01 -17.07
C PRO A 163 11.36 1.33 -15.78
N GLY A 164 10.66 1.78 -14.73
CA GLY A 164 11.28 2.09 -13.43
C GLY A 164 11.80 0.83 -12.76
N LEU A 165 10.96 -0.21 -12.72
CA LEU A 165 11.32 -1.53 -12.19
C LEU A 165 12.49 -2.14 -12.97
N LEU A 166 12.43 -2.11 -14.31
CA LEU A 166 13.51 -2.64 -15.16
C LEU A 166 14.84 -1.92 -14.94
N SER A 167 14.80 -0.58 -14.93
CA SER A 167 15.99 0.25 -14.75
C SER A 167 16.62 0.05 -13.37
N GLY A 168 15.81 0.06 -12.31
CA GLY A 168 16.27 -0.17 -10.94
C GLY A 168 16.87 -1.56 -10.75
N ARG A 169 16.20 -2.60 -11.26
CA ARG A 169 16.69 -3.97 -11.23
C ARG A 169 18.02 -4.14 -11.96
N ALA A 170 18.13 -3.60 -13.17
CA ALA A 170 19.37 -3.63 -13.95
C ALA A 170 20.52 -2.92 -13.24
N ALA A 171 20.26 -1.74 -12.65
CA ALA A 171 21.25 -1.01 -11.88
C ALA A 171 21.78 -1.83 -10.69
N VAL A 172 20.89 -2.49 -9.95
CA VAL A 172 21.28 -3.36 -8.82
C VAL A 172 22.06 -4.59 -9.29
N GLN A 173 21.68 -5.21 -10.42
CA GLN A 173 22.43 -6.33 -11.00
C GLN A 173 23.86 -5.92 -11.36
N GLN A 174 24.03 -4.77 -11.98
CA GLN A 174 25.35 -4.21 -12.30
C GLN A 174 26.20 -4.01 -11.04
N GLN A 175 25.62 -3.46 -9.95
CA GLN A 175 26.33 -3.30 -8.68
C GLN A 175 26.74 -4.63 -8.04
N LEU A 176 26.00 -5.70 -8.32
CA LEU A 176 26.34 -7.07 -7.89
C LEU A 176 27.30 -7.79 -8.84
N GLY A 177 27.77 -7.14 -9.90
CA GLY A 177 28.64 -7.74 -10.92
C GLY A 177 27.94 -8.78 -11.79
N ARG A 178 26.61 -8.69 -11.91
CA ARG A 178 25.79 -9.55 -12.77
C ARG A 178 25.43 -8.77 -14.03
N TRP A 179 25.61 -9.40 -15.19
CA TRP A 179 25.33 -8.85 -16.52
C TRP A 179 24.25 -9.66 -17.21
#